data_AF-A0A353V9Z2-F1
#
_entry.id   AF-A0A353V9Z2-F1
#
_cell.length_a   1.000
_cell.length_b   1.000
_cell.length_c   1.000
_cell.angle_alpha   90.00
_cell.angle_beta   90.00
_cell.angle_gamma   90.00
#
_symmetry.space_group_name_H-M   'P 1'
#
loop_
_entity.id
_entity.type
_entity.pdbx_description
1 polymer ?
#
loop_
_entity_poly.entity_id
_entity_poly.type
_entity_poly.pdbx_seq_one_letter_code
_entity_poly.pdbx_strand_id
1 'polypeptide(L)'
;MARSKRQAFRVVLFKEGKTWSAQCLEFDIATQAKTPRDLAFAIQRAIAGQILVAVQNRMTPFKGLPPAPKRFWKMFESGVRLAPNEFRIKVRGMQSSAEARVAEVV
;
A
#
# COMPACT_ATOMS: atom_id res chain seq x y z
N MET A 1 -16.24 6.60 22.65
CA MET A 1 -15.46 5.42 22.18
C MET A 1 -15.42 5.44 20.66
N ALA A 2 -14.29 5.81 20.04
CA ALA A 2 -14.17 5.81 18.59
C ALA A 2 -13.90 4.38 18.11
N ARG A 3 -14.81 3.83 17.30
CA ARG A 3 -14.64 2.54 16.63
C ARG A 3 -13.37 2.64 15.78
N SER A 4 -12.31 1.90 16.11
CA SER A 4 -11.11 1.83 15.27
C SER A 4 -11.54 1.27 13.91
N LYS A 5 -11.71 2.16 12.91
CA LYS A 5 -12.04 1.78 11.54
C LYS A 5 -10.92 0.88 11.05
N ARG A 6 -11.22 -0.37 10.72
CA ARG A 6 -10.29 -1.24 10.00
C ARG A 6 -10.08 -0.61 8.63
N GLN A 7 -8.90 -0.06 8.41
CA GLN A 7 -8.53 0.47 7.11
C GLN A 7 -7.89 -0.65 6.30
N ALA A 8 -8.53 -0.98 5.17
CA ALA A 8 -8.02 -1.94 4.22
C ALA A 8 -7.21 -1.21 3.14
N PHE A 9 -5.99 -1.67 2.88
CA PHE A 9 -5.15 -1.14 1.80
C PHE A 9 -5.01 -2.21 0.71
N ARG A 10 -5.34 -1.85 -0.52
CA ARG A 10 -5.06 -2.66 -1.71
C ARG A 10 -3.78 -2.17 -2.34
N VAL A 11 -2.88 -3.11 -2.64
CA VAL A 11 -1.60 -2.82 -3.29
C VAL A 11 -1.43 -3.70 -4.50
N VAL A 12 -1.09 -3.10 -5.64
CA VAL A 12 -0.64 -3.84 -6.82
C VAL A 12 0.89 -3.79 -6.89
N LEU A 13 1.52 -4.94 -7.06
CA LEU A 13 2.95 -5.10 -7.30
C LEU A 13 3.13 -5.44 -8.77
N PHE A 14 4.08 -4.79 -9.43
CA PHE A 14 4.37 -5.02 -10.83
C PHE A 14 5.84 -4.74 -11.12
N LYS A 15 6.37 -5.35 -12.17
CA LYS A 15 7.77 -5.19 -12.55
C LYS A 15 7.89 -4.16 -13.66
N GLU A 16 8.79 -3.19 -13.49
CA GLU A 16 9.16 -2.20 -14.51
C GLU A 16 10.66 -2.35 -14.80
N GLY A 17 10.98 -2.94 -15.95
CA GLY A 17 12.36 -3.24 -16.33
C GLY A 17 13.06 -4.14 -15.31
N LYS A 18 14.06 -3.59 -14.61
CA LYS A 18 14.87 -4.32 -13.61
C LYS A 18 14.39 -4.14 -12.17
N THR A 19 13.38 -3.31 -11.95
CA THR A 19 12.87 -2.96 -10.61
C THR A 19 11.44 -3.42 -10.42
N TRP A 20 11.07 -3.63 -9.17
CA TRP A 20 9.70 -3.87 -8.75
C TRP A 20 9.09 -2.57 -8.25
N SER A 21 7.85 -2.32 -8.62
CA SER A 21 7.02 -1.18 -8.23
C SER A 21 5.79 -1.68 -7.45
N ALA A 22 5.42 -0.97 -6.39
CA ALA A 22 4.19 -1.20 -5.63
C ALA A 22 3.39 0.09 -5.60
N GLN A 23 2.09 -0.01 -5.90
CA GLN A 23 1.16 1.10 -5.86
C GLN A 23 0.03 0.78 -4.88
N CYS A 24 -0.17 1.61 -3.88
CA CYS A 24 -1.38 1.61 -3.06
C CYS A 24 -2.54 2.20 -3.89
N LEU A 25 -3.73 1.60 -3.83
CA LEU A 25 -4.86 2.01 -4.66
C LEU A 25 -5.71 3.11 -4.00
N GLU A 26 -5.94 3.01 -2.69
CA GLU A 26 -6.75 3.98 -1.94
C GLU A 26 -6.10 5.36 -1.88
N PHE A 27 -4.76 5.39 -1.92
CA PHE A 27 -3.95 6.60 -1.84
C PHE A 27 -2.83 6.47 -2.86
N ASP A 28 -2.58 7.52 -3.62
CA ASP A 28 -1.55 7.55 -4.66
C ASP A 28 -0.14 7.57 -4.05
N ILE A 29 0.23 6.42 -3.48
CA ILE A 29 1.50 6.15 -2.82
C ILE A 29 2.14 5.00 -3.58
N ALA A 30 3.26 5.30 -4.21
CA ALA A 30 4.07 4.34 -4.93
C ALA A 30 5.43 4.15 -4.22
N THR A 31 5.97 2.95 -4.31
CA THR A 31 7.35 2.64 -3.88
C THR A 31 8.00 1.71 -4.88
N GLN A 32 9.33 1.66 -4.88
CA GLN A 32 10.11 0.77 -5.72
C GLN A 32 11.19 0.04 -4.93
N ALA A 33 11.55 -1.16 -5.37
CA ALA A 33 12.65 -1.93 -4.81
C ALA A 33 13.22 -2.93 -5.82
N LYS A 34 14.40 -3.51 -5.50
CA LYS A 34 15.03 -4.52 -6.35
C LYS A 34 14.39 -5.91 -6.24
N THR A 35 13.76 -6.20 -5.10
CA THR A 35 13.14 -7.49 -4.82
C THR A 35 11.69 -7.30 -4.35
N PRO A 36 10.78 -8.27 -4.58
CA PRO A 36 9.42 -8.22 -4.06
C PRO A 36 9.36 -8.11 -2.54
N ARG A 37 10.30 -8.76 -1.84
CA ARG A 37 10.42 -8.71 -0.38
C ARG A 37 10.72 -7.29 0.09
N ASP A 38 11.72 -6.64 -0.49
CA ASP A 38 12.07 -5.27 -0.15
C ASP A 38 10.95 -4.29 -0.50
N LEU A 39 10.22 -4.58 -1.58
CA LEU A 39 9.08 -3.79 -2.01
C LEU A 39 7.95 -3.83 -0.98
N ALA A 40 7.68 -5.00 -0.40
CA ALA A 40 6.72 -5.17 0.67
C ALA A 40 7.05 -4.29 1.88
N PHE A 41 8.31 -4.30 2.31
CA PHE A 41 8.78 -3.42 3.39
C PHE A 41 8.72 -1.93 3.01
N ALA A 42 9.06 -1.58 1.77
CA ALA A 42 9.05 -0.20 1.30
C ALA A 42 7.65 0.42 1.39
N ILE A 43 6.63 -0.25 0.84
CA ILE A 43 5.26 0.27 0.86
C ILE A 43 4.67 0.29 2.28
N GLN A 44 4.99 -0.71 3.11
CA GLN A 44 4.56 -0.72 4.52
C GLN A 44 5.13 0.49 5.28
N ARG A 45 6.42 0.80 5.08
CA ARG A 45 7.06 1.97 5.68
C ARG A 45 6.50 3.28 5.15
N ALA A 46 6.20 3.37 3.85
CA ALA A 46 5.61 4.56 3.26
C ALA A 46 4.24 4.87 3.88
N ILE A 47 3.36 3.87 3.97
CA ILE A 47 2.03 4.00 4.57
C ILE A 47 2.14 4.33 6.07
N ALA A 48 2.98 3.59 6.81
CA ALA A 48 3.18 3.83 8.24
C ALA A 48 3.77 5.22 8.52
N GLY A 49 4.69 5.68 7.68
CA GLY A 49 5.30 7.02 7.77
C GLY A 49 4.27 8.13 7.58
N GLN A 50 3.39 8.01 6.57
CA GLN A 50 2.30 8.96 6.36
C GLN A 50 1.36 9.05 7.57
N ILE A 51 1.04 7.91 8.18
CA ILE A 51 0.22 7.87 9.40
C ILE A 51 0.96 8.54 10.57
N LEU A 52 2.23 8.18 10.79
CA LEU A 52 3.02 8.70 11.90
C LEU A 52 3.16 10.23 11.83
N VAL A 53 3.52 10.75 10.65
CA VAL A 53 3.64 12.19 10.40
C VAL A 53 2.31 12.90 10.66
N ALA A 54 1.20 12.35 10.16
CA ALA A 54 -0.11 12.93 10.38
C ALA A 54 -0.49 12.95 11.87
N VAL A 55 -0.27 11.85 12.60
CA VAL A 55 -0.55 11.75 14.04
C VAL A 55 0.29 12.75 14.84
N GLN A 56 1.60 12.85 14.55
CA GLN A 56 2.49 13.80 15.22
C GLN A 56 2.05 15.25 15.03
N ASN A 57 1.52 15.58 13.85
CA ASN A 57 1.05 16.92 13.50
C ASN A 57 -0.44 17.14 13.76
N ARG A 58 -1.14 16.20 14.43
CA ARG A 58 -2.60 16.22 14.67
C ARG A 58 -3.42 16.41 13.38
N MET A 59 -2.91 15.92 12.26
CA MET A 59 -3.58 15.91 10.97
C MET A 59 -4.30 14.57 10.75
N THR A 60 -5.24 14.56 9.80
CA THR A 60 -5.85 13.32 9.34
C THR A 60 -4.89 12.61 8.38
N PRO A 61 -4.52 11.33 8.64
CA PRO A 61 -3.68 10.56 7.72
C PRO A 61 -4.24 10.53 6.30
N PHE A 62 -3.36 10.64 5.31
CA PHE A 62 -3.66 10.61 3.88
C PHE A 62 -4.60 11.71 3.36
N LYS A 63 -4.95 12.70 4.19
CA LYS A 63 -5.81 13.82 3.76
C LYS A 63 -5.15 14.55 2.59
N GLY A 64 -5.90 14.70 1.50
CA GLY A 64 -5.44 15.38 0.28
C GLY A 64 -4.73 14.47 -0.73
N LEU A 65 -4.48 13.20 -0.40
CA LEU A 65 -4.00 12.24 -1.39
C LEU A 65 -5.17 11.69 -2.21
N PRO A 66 -5.13 11.79 -3.55
CA PRO A 66 -6.13 11.15 -4.39
C PRO A 66 -5.93 9.62 -4.37
N PRO A 67 -6.93 8.85 -4.82
CA PRO A 67 -6.74 7.44 -5.17
C PRO A 67 -5.74 7.29 -6.32
N ALA A 68 -5.15 6.11 -6.45
CA ALA A 68 -4.25 5.82 -7.55
C ALA A 68 -4.93 5.93 -8.93
N PRO A 69 -4.18 6.30 -9.98
CA PRO A 69 -4.69 6.30 -11.35
C PRO A 69 -5.37 4.99 -11.77
N LYS A 70 -6.45 5.10 -12.56
CA LYS A 70 -7.30 3.96 -13.00
C LYS A 70 -6.53 2.77 -13.59
N ARG A 71 -5.37 3.00 -14.21
CA ARG A 71 -4.54 1.91 -14.77
C ARG A 71 -4.12 0.90 -13.71
N PHE A 72 -3.82 1.34 -12.49
CA PHE A 72 -3.35 0.46 -11.41
C PHE A 72 -4.49 -0.35 -10.79
N TRP A 73 -5.69 0.20 -10.79
CA TRP A 73 -6.90 -0.54 -10.44
C TRP A 73 -7.15 -1.69 -11.40
N LYS A 74 -7.04 -1.44 -12.71
CA LYS A 74 -7.15 -2.50 -13.72
C LYS A 74 -6.08 -3.57 -13.53
N MET A 75 -4.83 -3.18 -13.28
CA MET A 75 -3.74 -4.12 -12.99
C MET A 75 -4.03 -4.96 -11.74
N PHE A 76 -4.60 -4.38 -10.69
CA PHE A 76 -4.97 -5.12 -9.49
C PHE A 76 -6.12 -6.11 -9.75
N GLU A 77 -7.11 -5.71 -10.54
CA GLU A 77 -8.24 -6.57 -10.92
C GLU A 77 -7.79 -7.78 -11.73
N SER A 78 -6.85 -7.60 -12.66
CA SER A 78 -6.27 -8.69 -13.46
C SER A 78 -5.12 -9.44 -12.78
N GLY A 79 -4.64 -8.96 -11.64
CA GLY A 79 -3.47 -9.49 -10.95
C GLY A 79 -3.76 -10.76 -10.14
N VAL A 80 -2.72 -11.56 -9.92
CA VAL A 80 -2.75 -12.75 -9.07
C VAL A 80 -2.68 -12.35 -7.60
N ARG A 81 -3.58 -12.88 -6.79
CA ARG A 81 -3.61 -12.61 -5.35
C ARG A 81 -2.42 -13.25 -4.65
N LEU A 82 -1.66 -12.46 -3.90
CA LEU A 82 -0.63 -12.98 -3.01
C LEU A 82 -1.26 -13.52 -1.73
N ALA A 83 -0.66 -14.58 -1.17
CA ALA A 83 -1.13 -15.15 0.08
C ALA A 83 -1.10 -14.11 1.22
N PRO A 84 -2.12 -14.07 2.10
CA PRO A 84 -2.36 -12.97 3.04
C PRO A 84 -1.29 -12.75 4.13
N ASN A 85 -0.31 -13.65 4.25
CA ASN A 85 0.65 -13.64 5.36
C ASN A 85 1.86 -12.71 5.16
N GLU A 86 2.04 -12.12 3.98
CA GLU A 86 3.24 -11.32 3.67
C GLU A 86 3.05 -9.81 3.91
N PHE A 87 1.82 -9.34 4.17
CA PHE A 87 1.51 -7.91 4.23
C PHE A 87 0.71 -7.52 5.49
N ARG A 88 1.41 -7.08 6.53
CA ARG A 88 0.79 -6.53 7.75
C ARG A 88 1.45 -5.20 8.14
N ILE A 89 0.65 -4.13 8.14
CA ILE A 89 1.07 -2.83 8.64
C ILE A 89 0.66 -2.73 10.11
N LYS A 90 1.65 -2.69 11.01
CA LYS A 90 1.45 -2.45 12.45
C LYS A 90 1.84 -1.01 12.76
N VAL A 91 0.86 -0.15 13.02
CA VAL A 91 1.09 1.17 13.60
C VAL A 91 0.51 1.18 15.01
N ARG A 92 1.28 1.69 15.98
CA ARG A 92 0.86 1.75 17.39
C ARG A 92 -0.44 2.56 17.49
N GLY A 93 -1.54 1.91 17.86
CA GLY A 93 -2.88 2.54 17.95
C GLY A 93 -3.80 2.34 16.74
N MET A 94 -3.37 1.66 15.66
CA MET A 94 -4.20 1.44 14.46
C MET A 94 -4.15 -0.04 14.02
N GLN A 95 -5.32 -0.70 13.96
CA GLN A 95 -5.45 -2.02 13.34
C GLN A 95 -5.75 -1.83 11.84
N SER A 96 -4.84 -2.27 10.98
CA SER A 96 -5.01 -2.22 9.51
C SER A 96 -4.76 -3.58 8.86
N SER A 97 -5.45 -3.84 7.76
CA SER A 97 -5.30 -5.06 6.94
C SER A 97 -4.87 -4.66 5.55
N ALA A 98 -3.89 -5.33 4.96
CA ALA A 98 -3.47 -5.07 3.58
C ALA A 98 -3.75 -6.30 2.72
N GLU A 99 -4.26 -6.08 1.51
CA GLU A 99 -4.37 -7.08 0.44
C GLU A 99 -3.41 -6.69 -0.68
N ALA A 100 -2.53 -7.61 -1.07
CA ALA A 100 -1.56 -7.41 -2.14
C ALA A 100 -1.85 -8.34 -3.32
N ARG A 101 -1.74 -7.83 -4.54
CA ARG A 101 -1.83 -8.60 -5.78
C ARG A 101 -0.64 -8.29 -6.68
N VAL A 102 -0.15 -9.27 -7.43
CA VAL A 102 0.92 -9.10 -8.42
C VAL A 102 0.31 -9.07 -9.81
N ALA A 103 0.72 -8.12 -10.63
CA ALA A 103 0.41 -8.06 -12.05
C ALA A 103 1.73 -8.01 -12.86
N GLU A 104 1.81 -8.78 -13.94
CA GLU A 104 2.87 -8.59 -14.94
C GLU A 104 2.48 -7.44 -15.87
N VAL A 105 3.44 -6.55 -16.15
CA VAL A 105 3.32 -5.57 -17.23
C VAL A 105 3.76 -6.28 -18.50
N VAL A 106 2.80 -6.59 -19.38
CA VAL A 106 3.05 -7.10 -20.73
C VAL A 106 3.29 -5.93 -21.67
#